data_AF-A0A0R3PBD4-F1
#
_entry.id   AF-A0A0R3PBD4-F1
#
_cell.length_a   1.000
_cell.length_b   1.000
_cell.length_c   1.000
_cell.angle_alpha   90.00
_cell.angle_beta   90.00
_cell.angle_gamma   90.00
#
_symmetry.space_group_name_H-M   'P 1'
#
loop_
_entity.id
_entity.type
_entity.pdbx_description
1 polymer ?
#
loop_
_entity_poly.entity_id
_entity_poly.type
_entity_poly.pdbx_seq_one_letter_code
_entity_poly.pdbx_strand_id
1 'polypeptide(L)'
;MVTFAGLVYYRWLESCCLSSSKTNDAILRRFTRDIRESNEMHSFHGEMDGVAVSSVCEFIEAWSTSTTPPYFNITLYGCCYLWRIAFKKECQRRNLADECNEFESAINKAAHIKVVFIQDAELFRMWPIFDIPAREMKSTICYARFYRDF
;
A
#
# COMPACT_ATOMS: atom_id res chain seq x y z
N MET A 1 -4.95 -13.28 -25.98
CA MET A 1 -4.37 -14.32 -25.11
C MET A 1 -3.97 -13.60 -23.82
N VAL A 2 -4.84 -13.64 -22.80
CA VAL A 2 -4.64 -12.89 -21.54
C VAL A 2 -3.94 -13.82 -20.58
N THR A 3 -2.63 -13.65 -20.42
CA THR A 3 -1.85 -14.31 -19.38
C THR A 3 -2.13 -13.60 -18.06
N PHE A 4 -2.93 -14.23 -17.19
CA PHE A 4 -2.98 -13.87 -15.78
C PHE A 4 -1.63 -14.26 -15.16
N ALA A 5 -0.77 -13.28 -14.93
CA ALA A 5 0.41 -13.47 -14.08
C ALA A 5 -0.09 -13.81 -12.67
N GLY A 6 0.35 -14.95 -12.14
CA GLY A 6 -0.10 -15.49 -10.87
C GLY A 6 0.17 -14.55 -9.70
N LEU A 7 -0.75 -14.53 -8.72
CA LEU A 7 -0.48 -13.97 -7.40
C LEU A 7 0.70 -14.75 -6.79
N VAL A 8 1.77 -14.05 -6.43
CA VAL A 8 2.79 -14.62 -5.54
C VAL A 8 2.39 -14.30 -4.11
N TYR A 9 1.99 -15.34 -3.38
CA TYR A 9 1.65 -15.24 -1.96
C TYR A 9 2.93 -15.35 -1.13
N TYR A 10 3.39 -14.22 -0.60
CA TYR A 10 4.45 -14.21 0.41
C TYR A 10 3.80 -14.06 1.80
N ARG A 11 3.65 -15.17 2.52
CA ARG A 11 3.35 -15.17 3.97
C ARG A 11 4.64 -15.39 4.72
N TRP A 12 5.31 -14.31 5.12
CA TRP A 12 6.50 -14.38 5.94
C TRP A 12 6.13 -14.11 7.40
N LEU A 13 5.76 -15.18 8.10
CA LEU A 13 5.62 -15.17 9.56
C LEU A 13 7.00 -15.45 10.17
N GLU A 14 7.83 -14.41 10.35
CA GLU A 14 9.02 -14.55 11.17
C GLU A 14 8.61 -14.45 12.65
N SER A 15 8.20 -15.59 13.20
CA SER A 15 8.06 -15.74 14.65
C SER A 15 9.46 -15.75 15.26
N CYS A 16 9.67 -14.81 16.19
CA CYS A 16 10.83 -14.66 17.06
C CYS A 16 12.07 -14.03 16.40
N CYS A 17 12.41 -12.81 16.85
CA CYS A 17 13.67 -12.45 17.52
C CYS A 17 13.96 -10.95 17.30
N LEU A 18 14.51 -10.28 18.32
CA LEU A 18 14.84 -8.85 18.42
C LEU A 18 15.82 -8.28 17.33
N SER A 19 16.01 -8.96 16.20
CA SER A 19 16.82 -8.54 15.05
C SER A 19 16.02 -8.22 13.77
N SER A 20 14.69 -8.38 13.76
CA SER A 20 13.86 -8.37 12.53
C SER A 20 13.63 -7.00 11.88
N SER A 21 13.76 -5.89 12.60
CA SER A 21 13.30 -4.57 12.10
C SER A 21 14.04 -4.11 10.84
N LYS A 22 15.33 -4.46 10.68
CA LYS A 22 16.11 -4.09 9.49
C LYS A 22 15.71 -4.92 8.26
N THR A 23 15.26 -6.15 8.47
CA THR A 23 14.91 -7.08 7.39
C THR A 23 13.58 -6.69 6.75
N ASN A 24 12.55 -6.41 7.56
CA ASN A 24 11.24 -5.99 7.05
C ASN A 24 11.31 -4.65 6.32
N ASP A 25 12.10 -3.71 6.86
CA ASP A 25 12.35 -2.43 6.21
C ASP A 25 13.05 -2.62 4.84
N ALA A 26 14.02 -3.53 4.76
CA ALA A 26 14.70 -3.85 3.51
C ALA A 26 13.76 -4.50 2.47
N ILE A 27 12.79 -5.32 2.90
CA ILE A 27 11.79 -5.92 2.01
C ILE A 27 10.91 -4.83 1.40
N LEU A 28 10.35 -3.93 2.23
CA LEU A 28 9.52 -2.86 1.72
C LEU A 28 10.32 -1.95 0.77
N ARG A 29 11.56 -1.61 1.11
CA ARG A 29 12.44 -0.81 0.24
C ARG A 29 12.76 -1.50 -1.09
N ARG A 30 12.94 -2.82 -1.08
CA ARG A 30 13.13 -3.59 -2.32
C ARG A 30 11.89 -3.44 -3.22
N PHE A 31 10.70 -3.65 -2.67
CA PHE A 31 9.47 -3.50 -3.45
C PHE A 31 9.26 -2.05 -3.93
N THR A 32 9.57 -1.06 -3.09
CA THR A 32 9.61 0.36 -3.49
C THR A 32 10.54 0.61 -4.68
N ARG A 33 11.72 -0.02 -4.70
CA ARG A 33 12.65 0.09 -5.83
C ARG A 33 12.07 -0.58 -7.08
N ASP A 34 11.50 -1.77 -6.95
CA ASP A 34 10.94 -2.51 -8.08
C ASP A 34 9.78 -1.72 -8.74
N ILE A 35 8.97 -0.99 -7.96
CA ILE A 35 7.96 -0.04 -8.46
C ILE A 35 8.62 1.11 -9.24
N ARG A 36 9.63 1.76 -8.67
CA ARG A 36 10.32 2.90 -9.31
C ARG A 36 10.97 2.53 -10.63
N GLU A 37 11.55 1.34 -10.69
CA GLU A 37 12.23 0.83 -11.88
C GLU A 37 11.26 0.21 -12.89
N SER A 38 9.96 0.06 -12.54
CA SER A 38 8.95 -0.64 -13.36
C SER A 38 9.41 -2.04 -13.79
N ASN A 39 10.30 -2.65 -13.01
CA ASN A 39 11.07 -3.81 -13.45
C ASN A 39 10.28 -5.12 -13.41
N GLU A 40 9.16 -5.18 -12.67
CA GLU A 40 8.24 -6.32 -12.65
C GLU A 40 6.94 -5.94 -11.90
N MET A 41 5.79 -6.01 -12.57
CA MET A 41 4.49 -5.62 -12.00
C MET A 41 3.79 -6.77 -11.28
N HIS A 42 4.35 -7.19 -10.16
CA HIS A 42 3.72 -8.24 -9.34
C HIS A 42 2.82 -7.65 -8.27
N SER A 43 1.71 -8.34 -7.99
CA SER A 43 0.89 -8.02 -6.84
C SER A 43 1.65 -8.39 -5.57
N PHE A 44 1.66 -7.49 -4.57
CA PHE A 44 2.41 -7.69 -3.33
C PHE A 44 1.50 -7.84 -2.12
N HIS A 45 1.62 -8.94 -1.39
CA HIS A 45 1.00 -9.08 -0.08
C HIS A 45 2.09 -9.16 0.98
N GLY A 46 1.98 -8.33 2.02
CA GLY A 46 3.00 -8.23 3.07
C GLY A 46 2.38 -8.09 4.45
N GLU A 47 2.78 -8.96 5.36
CA GLU A 47 2.50 -8.87 6.79
C GLU A 47 3.84 -8.68 7.51
N MET A 48 4.02 -7.57 8.21
CA MET A 48 5.35 -7.15 8.71
C MET A 48 5.26 -6.47 10.07
N ASP A 49 6.32 -6.53 10.86
CA ASP A 49 6.47 -5.73 12.07
C ASP A 49 7.71 -4.83 12.00
N GLY A 50 7.74 -3.79 12.83
CA GLY A 50 8.93 -2.96 13.02
C GLY A 50 9.40 -2.16 11.79
N VAL A 51 8.53 -1.94 10.79
CA VAL A 51 8.85 -1.13 9.60
C VAL A 51 8.93 0.35 9.96
N ALA A 52 9.97 1.04 9.45
CA ALA A 52 10.14 2.46 9.71
C ALA A 52 9.08 3.28 8.95
N VAL A 53 8.56 4.31 9.61
CA VAL A 53 7.64 5.29 9.03
C VAL A 53 8.17 5.85 7.70
N SER A 54 9.46 6.17 7.64
CA SER A 54 10.09 6.72 6.44
C SER A 54 9.97 5.78 5.24
N SER A 55 10.12 4.47 5.46
CA SER A 55 10.05 3.48 4.39
C SER A 55 8.62 3.29 3.87
N VAL A 56 7.62 3.41 4.76
CA VAL A 56 6.20 3.42 4.36
C VAL A 56 5.89 4.65 3.51
N CYS A 57 6.35 5.83 3.92
CA CYS A 57 6.13 7.05 3.15
C CYS A 57 6.87 7.02 1.78
N GLU A 58 8.08 6.46 1.72
CA GLU A 58 8.82 6.27 0.47
C GLU A 58 8.12 5.31 -0.49
N PHE A 59 7.49 4.28 0.07
CA PHE A 59 6.66 3.35 -0.70
C PHE A 59 5.44 4.06 -1.29
N ILE A 60 4.68 4.80 -0.47
CA ILE A 60 3.51 5.56 -0.92
C ILE A 60 3.90 6.53 -2.04
N GLU A 61 4.99 7.26 -1.86
CA GLU A 61 5.51 8.22 -2.85
C GLU A 61 5.90 7.55 -4.17
N ALA A 62 6.60 6.41 -4.12
CA ALA A 62 6.96 5.63 -5.30
C ALA A 62 5.74 5.07 -6.02
N TRP A 63 4.75 4.59 -5.28
CA TRP A 63 3.52 4.05 -5.85
C TRP A 63 2.68 5.16 -6.49
N SER A 64 2.49 6.29 -5.81
CA SER A 64 1.69 7.42 -6.31
C SER A 64 2.26 8.02 -7.60
N THR A 65 3.58 7.95 -7.78
CA THR A 65 4.29 8.45 -8.96
C THR A 65 4.53 7.38 -10.04
N SER A 66 4.07 6.15 -9.83
CA SER A 66 4.20 5.09 -10.84
C SER A 66 3.20 5.27 -11.97
N THR A 67 3.66 5.11 -13.22
CA THR A 67 2.81 5.10 -14.42
C THR A 67 1.96 3.85 -14.49
N THR A 68 2.47 2.77 -13.93
CA THR A 68 1.80 1.48 -13.83
C THR A 68 1.90 1.04 -12.36
N PRO A 69 0.98 1.50 -11.49
CA PRO A 69 1.04 1.15 -10.08
C PRO A 69 0.55 -0.29 -9.84
N PRO A 70 1.31 -1.15 -9.14
CA PRO A 70 0.89 -2.53 -8.88
C PRO A 70 -0.19 -2.60 -7.79
N TYR A 71 -0.93 -3.70 -7.77
CA TYR A 71 -1.78 -4.06 -6.63
C TYR A 71 -0.92 -4.45 -5.43
N PHE A 72 -1.36 -4.10 -4.23
CA PHE A 72 -0.72 -4.59 -3.01
C PHE A 72 -1.71 -4.69 -1.83
N ASN A 73 -1.33 -5.39 -0.78
CA ASN A 73 -2.02 -5.37 0.50
C ASN A 73 -0.97 -5.54 1.61
N ILE A 74 -0.76 -4.50 2.41
CA ILE A 74 0.26 -4.47 3.45
C ILE A 74 -0.42 -4.28 4.81
N THR A 75 -0.09 -5.16 5.75
CA THR A 75 -0.45 -5.04 7.17
C THR A 75 0.82 -4.93 8.00
N LEU A 76 0.91 -3.88 8.80
CA LEU A 76 2.00 -3.64 9.74
C LEU A 76 1.51 -3.81 11.18
N TYR A 77 2.26 -4.59 11.96
CA TYR A 77 2.02 -4.84 13.39
C TYR A 77 2.87 -3.91 14.27
N GLY A 78 2.38 -3.60 15.47
CA GLY A 78 3.08 -2.76 16.46
C GLY A 78 3.06 -1.26 16.12
N CYS A 79 2.11 -0.83 15.28
CA CYS A 79 1.90 0.56 14.91
C CYS A 79 1.08 1.30 15.98
N CYS A 80 1.70 1.50 17.15
CA CYS A 80 1.09 2.18 18.28
C CYS A 80 0.78 3.68 17.99
N TYR A 81 0.12 4.35 18.94
CA TYR A 81 -0.28 5.76 18.79
C TYR A 81 0.89 6.70 18.43
N LEU A 82 2.07 6.50 19.02
CA LEU A 82 3.27 7.29 18.71
C LEU A 82 3.74 7.07 17.27
N TRP A 83 3.68 5.82 16.79
CA TRP A 83 4.01 5.50 15.40
C TRP A 83 3.06 6.21 14.43
N ARG A 84 1.75 6.22 14.72
CA ARG A 84 0.75 6.95 13.92
C ARG A 84 1.02 8.45 13.85
N ILE A 85 1.38 9.08 14.98
CA ILE A 85 1.77 10.50 14.99
C ILE A 85 3.01 10.72 14.11
N ALA A 86 4.03 9.87 14.27
CA ALA A 86 5.25 9.97 13.47
C ALA A 86 4.96 9.82 11.97
N PHE A 87 4.08 8.88 11.61
CA PHE A 87 3.60 8.70 10.23
C PHE A 87 2.94 9.95 9.68
N LYS A 88 1.94 10.52 10.37
CA LYS A 88 1.26 11.73 9.89
C LYS A 88 2.23 12.92 9.76
N LYS A 89 3.18 13.07 10.69
CA LYS A 89 4.22 14.10 10.61
C LYS A 89 5.14 13.91 9.41
N GLU A 90 5.53 12.67 9.12
CA GLU A 90 6.38 12.36 7.96
C GLU A 90 5.64 12.59 6.64
N CYS A 91 4.36 12.23 6.55
CA CYS A 91 3.51 12.56 5.39
C CYS A 91 3.44 14.07 5.16
N GLN A 92 3.20 14.86 6.22
CA GLN A 92 3.21 16.33 6.15
C GLN A 92 4.56 16.88 5.69
N ARG A 93 5.66 16.37 6.25
CA ARG A 93 7.03 16.78 5.90
C ARG A 93 7.34 16.53 4.41
N ARG A 94 6.81 15.46 3.84
CA ARG A 94 6.97 15.07 2.43
C ARG A 94 5.90 15.63 1.51
N ASN A 95 4.94 16.40 2.03
CA ASN A 95 3.81 16.93 1.29
C ASN A 95 2.97 15.83 0.60
N LEU A 96 2.85 14.67 1.24
CA LEU A 96 1.97 13.58 0.80
C LEU A 96 0.53 13.95 1.17
N ALA A 97 -0.31 14.18 0.16
CA ALA A 97 -1.72 14.47 0.36
C ALA A 97 -2.41 13.27 1.01
N ASP A 98 -2.98 13.50 2.19
CA ASP A 98 -3.66 12.52 3.03
C ASP A 98 -5.08 13.04 3.28
N GLU A 99 -5.91 12.95 2.24
CA GLU A 99 -7.32 13.33 2.34
C GLU A 99 -8.08 12.13 2.91
N CYS A 100 -8.51 12.23 4.17
CA CYS A 100 -9.25 11.17 4.85
C CYS A 100 -8.53 9.80 4.93
N ASN A 101 -7.19 9.78 5.04
CA ASN A 101 -6.37 8.55 4.98
C ASN A 101 -6.30 7.92 3.59
N GLU A 102 -6.44 8.73 2.54
CA GLU A 102 -6.27 8.33 1.15
C GLU A 102 -5.16 9.15 0.49
N PHE A 103 -4.31 8.46 -0.29
CA PHE A 103 -3.17 9.04 -1.01
C PHE A 103 -3.36 8.84 -2.50
N GLU A 104 -3.72 9.89 -3.22
CA GLU A 104 -3.98 9.82 -4.66
C GLU A 104 -2.71 9.49 -5.46
N SER A 105 -2.87 8.83 -6.60
CA SER A 105 -1.81 8.76 -7.60
C SER A 105 -1.69 10.11 -8.31
N ALA A 106 -0.45 10.57 -8.47
CA ALA A 106 -0.14 11.77 -9.24
C ALA A 106 -0.35 11.57 -10.75
N ILE A 107 -0.40 10.31 -11.20
CA ILE A 107 -0.51 9.94 -12.63
C ILE A 107 -1.92 9.47 -12.98
N ASN A 108 -2.51 8.59 -12.18
CA ASN A 108 -3.84 8.03 -12.42
C ASN A 108 -4.86 8.56 -11.40
N LYS A 109 -5.67 9.55 -11.79
CA LYS A 109 -6.70 10.14 -10.91
C LYS A 109 -7.80 9.16 -10.46
N ALA A 110 -7.90 8.01 -11.11
CA ALA A 110 -8.80 6.94 -10.71
C ALA A 110 -8.09 5.92 -9.80
N ALA A 111 -6.93 6.24 -9.23
CA ALA A 111 -6.18 5.35 -8.36
C ALA A 111 -5.69 6.09 -7.11
N HIS A 112 -5.87 5.47 -5.94
CA HIS A 112 -5.39 6.00 -4.67
C HIS A 112 -5.04 4.87 -3.69
N ILE A 113 -4.19 5.12 -2.71
CA ILE A 113 -3.92 4.20 -1.60
C ILE A 113 -4.83 4.56 -0.46
N LYS A 114 -5.53 3.57 0.10
CA LYS A 114 -6.27 3.73 1.35
C LYS A 114 -5.42 3.21 2.50
N VAL A 115 -5.36 3.95 3.60
CA VAL A 115 -4.71 3.51 4.84
C VAL A 115 -5.69 3.48 6.01
N VAL A 116 -5.55 2.48 6.88
CA VAL A 116 -6.40 2.31 8.06
C VAL A 116 -5.54 2.01 9.28
N PHE A 117 -5.86 2.65 10.40
CA PHE A 117 -5.26 2.39 11.70
C PHE A 117 -6.29 1.67 12.58
N ILE A 118 -5.94 0.51 13.12
CA ILE A 118 -6.76 -0.24 14.08
C ILE A 118 -6.09 -0.08 15.44
N GLN A 119 -6.58 0.88 16.23
CA GLN A 119 -5.90 1.33 17.45
C GLN A 119 -5.80 0.23 18.51
N ASP A 120 -6.87 -0.52 18.74
CA ASP A 120 -6.91 -1.56 19.78
C ASP A 120 -5.98 -2.74 19.48
N ALA A 121 -5.67 -2.97 18.20
CA ALA A 121 -4.79 -4.04 17.74
C ALA A 121 -3.39 -3.54 17.34
N GLU A 122 -3.12 -2.24 17.48
CA GLU A 122 -1.89 -1.58 17.02
C GLU A 122 -1.52 -1.93 15.57
N LEU A 123 -2.53 -1.97 14.68
CA LEU A 123 -2.32 -2.31 13.27
C LEU A 123 -2.38 -1.07 12.37
N PHE A 124 -1.52 -1.08 11.37
CA PHE A 124 -1.65 -0.23 10.20
C PHE A 124 -1.88 -1.12 8.97
N ARG A 125 -2.84 -0.76 8.13
CA ARG A 125 -3.11 -1.48 6.89
C ARG A 125 -3.17 -0.50 5.73
N MET A 126 -2.67 -0.94 4.57
CA MET A 126 -2.77 -0.16 3.35
C MET A 126 -2.92 -1.04 2.10
N TRP A 127 -3.70 -0.54 1.15
CA TRP A 127 -3.96 -1.19 -0.13
C TRP A 127 -4.34 -0.13 -1.18
N PRO A 128 -4.12 -0.40 -2.48
CA PRO A 128 -4.55 0.48 -3.54
C PRO A 128 -6.02 0.24 -3.88
N ILE A 129 -6.69 1.31 -4.30
CA ILE A 129 -8.02 1.34 -4.85
C ILE A 129 -7.90 1.88 -6.27
N PHE A 130 -8.55 1.20 -7.20
CA PHE A 130 -8.67 1.60 -8.60
C PHE A 130 -10.14 1.82 -8.91
N ASP A 131 -10.55 3.07 -8.99
CA ASP A 131 -11.89 3.47 -9.38
C ASP A 131 -12.11 3.11 -10.84
N ILE A 132 -13.19 2.40 -11.11
CA ILE A 132 -13.63 2.12 -12.47
C ILE A 132 -14.58 3.25 -12.85
N PRO A 133 -14.27 4.09 -13.86
CA PRO A 133 -15.22 5.09 -14.31
C PRO A 133 -16.51 4.39 -14.73
N ALA A 134 -17.65 4.90 -14.25
CA ALA A 134 -18.95 4.48 -14.74
C ALA A 134 -18.92 4.66 -16.26
N ARG A 135 -19.02 3.56 -17.02
CA ARG A 135 -18.89 3.58 -18.48
C ARG A 135 -19.75 4.71 -19.02
N GLU A 136 -19.18 5.59 -19.85
CA GLU A 136 -19.94 6.52 -20.69
C GLU A 136 -20.73 5.74 -21.75
N MET A 137 -21.69 4.95 -21.32
CA MET A 137 -22.68 4.32 -22.17
C MET A 137 -23.96 4.27 -21.36
N LYS A 138 -25.00 4.90 -21.92
CA LYS A 138 -26.41 4.93 -21.54
C LYS A 138 -26.91 3.62 -20.91
N SER A 139 -26.46 3.32 -19.71
CA SER A 139 -26.81 2.15 -18.92
C SER A 139 -27.01 2.64 -17.51
N THR A 140 -28.27 2.78 -17.17
CA THR A 140 -28.74 2.84 -15.80
C THR A 140 -28.21 1.62 -15.04
N ILE A 141 -27.57 1.83 -13.88
CA ILE A 141 -27.23 0.85 -12.82
C ILE A 141 -25.85 0.15 -13.02
N CYS A 142 -24.94 -0.06 -12.05
CA CYS A 142 -24.81 0.18 -10.60
C CYS A 142 -23.30 0.33 -10.27
N TYR A 143 -22.93 1.08 -9.23
CA TYR A 143 -21.55 1.13 -8.71
C TYR A 143 -21.23 -0.16 -7.93
N ALA A 144 -20.73 -1.20 -8.61
CA ALA A 144 -20.16 -2.36 -7.93
C ALA A 144 -18.72 -2.01 -7.49
N ARG A 145 -18.53 -1.72 -6.19
CA ARG A 145 -17.20 -1.77 -5.57
C ARG A 145 -16.82 -3.24 -5.44
N PHE A 146 -15.81 -3.67 -6.18
CA PHE A 146 -15.25 -5.02 -6.00
C PHE A 146 -14.43 -5.00 -4.70
N TYR A 147 -15.02 -5.46 -3.61
CA TYR A 147 -14.25 -5.95 -2.48
C TYR A 147 -13.72 -7.33 -2.88
N ARG A 148 -12.41 -7.48 -3.02
CA ARG A 148 -11.80 -8.82 -2.95
C ARG A 148 -11.75 -9.19 -1.48
N ASP A 149 -12.65 -10.07 -1.06
CA ASP A 149 -12.52 -10.77 0.20
C ASP A 149 -11.23 -11.62 0.13
N PHE A 150 -10.31 -11.37 1.05
CA PHE A 150 -9.12 -12.19 1.31
C PHE A 150 -9.22 -12.76 2.72
#